data_AF-A0A7C4EEU2-F1
#
_entry.id   AF-A0A7C4EEU2-F1
#
_cell.length_a   1.000
_cell.length_b   1.000
_cell.length_c   1.000
_cell.angle_alpha   90.00
_cell.angle_beta   90.00
_cell.angle_gamma   90.00
#
_symmetry.space_group_name_H-M   'P 1'
#
loop_
_entity.id
_entity.type
_entity.pdbx_description
1 polymer ?
#
loop_
_entity_poly.entity_id
_entity_poly.type
_entity_poly.pdbx_seq_one_letter_code
_entity_poly.pdbx_strand_id
1 'polypeptide(L)'
;MKNKTKFLGIAMLFIATSVFGQTNVCLNEAADVISVTTDRTASGYTYTWSAPAGPVLSSTTGTQVSIDWTGATVGTTYTITLTESITPTAGPDCEGTATIQKIVRPAAPVATMSTADMLVCDGSTNPNAIIVTLTTGNTADWSFTWNDGSDHTVSHHNGATYTIIPAAGQTYNANVTYTISGLLDSWGCGAGTITDATTVVTVPNFGGLSITDN
;
A
#
# COMPACT_ATOMS: atom_id res chain seq x y z
N MET A 1 18.84 19.88 67.78
CA MET A 1 17.90 19.80 66.64
C MET A 1 18.56 20.41 65.40
N LYS A 2 18.83 19.58 64.39
CA LYS A 2 18.89 19.92 62.94
C LYS A 2 19.34 18.65 62.23
N ASN A 3 18.35 17.79 61.95
CA ASN A 3 18.53 16.57 61.18
C ASN A 3 18.84 17.00 59.74
N LYS A 4 20.05 16.70 59.25
CA LYS A 4 20.40 16.93 57.84
C LYS A 4 19.69 15.87 57.02
N THR A 5 18.54 16.21 56.47
CA THR A 5 17.89 15.40 55.45
C THR A 5 18.81 15.37 54.23
N LYS A 6 19.55 14.28 54.08
CA LYS A 6 20.28 13.94 52.86
C LYS A 6 19.19 13.74 51.80
N PHE A 7 19.04 14.71 50.89
CA PHE A 7 18.28 14.48 49.67
C PHE A 7 19.03 13.41 48.89
N LEU A 8 18.61 12.16 49.10
CA LEU A 8 18.98 11.04 48.25
C LEU A 8 18.33 11.35 46.91
N GLY A 9 19.16 11.78 45.94
CA GLY A 9 18.71 12.04 44.58
C GLY A 9 17.96 10.81 44.09
N ILE A 10 16.65 10.95 43.96
CA ILE A 10 15.84 10.02 43.20
C ILE A 10 16.44 10.11 41.79
N ALA A 11 17.20 9.09 41.39
CA ALA A 11 17.39 8.80 39.99
C ALA A 11 15.98 8.72 39.41
N MET A 12 15.54 9.79 38.76
CA MET A 12 14.22 9.89 38.17
C MET A 12 14.15 8.78 37.14
N LEU A 13 13.44 7.72 37.51
CA LEU A 13 13.23 6.56 36.67
C LEU A 13 12.55 7.08 35.40
N PHE A 14 13.25 7.01 34.27
CA PHE A 14 12.72 7.38 32.96
C PHE A 14 11.47 6.54 32.69
N ILE A 15 10.30 7.19 32.70
CA ILE A 15 9.05 6.56 32.26
C ILE A 15 8.98 6.73 30.74
N ALA A 16 8.67 5.64 30.04
CA ALA A 16 8.92 5.46 28.63
C ALA A 16 8.12 6.42 27.73
N THR A 17 8.82 7.30 27.01
CA THR A 17 8.29 7.87 25.77
C THR A 17 8.03 6.72 24.80
N SER A 18 6.81 6.63 24.30
CA SER A 18 6.44 5.65 23.27
C SER A 18 6.06 6.38 22.00
N VAL A 19 6.60 5.90 20.88
CA VAL A 19 6.27 6.37 19.55
C VAL A 19 5.22 5.43 18.98
N PHE A 20 4.13 5.98 18.46
CA PHE A 20 3.05 5.23 17.84
C PHE A 20 2.94 5.55 16.35
N GLY A 21 2.43 4.58 15.60
CA GLY A 21 2.16 4.67 14.18
C GLY A 21 2.07 3.28 13.56
N GLN A 22 1.81 3.22 12.25
CA GLN A 22 1.74 1.94 11.54
C GLN A 22 3.11 1.27 11.47
N THR A 23 3.23 -0.05 11.54
CA THR A 23 4.55 -0.72 11.40
C THR A 23 4.88 -1.07 9.94
N ASN A 24 3.86 -1.10 9.09
CA ASN A 24 3.97 -1.24 7.65
C ASN A 24 3.52 0.05 6.99
N VAL A 25 4.24 0.48 5.97
CA VAL A 25 3.94 1.69 5.20
C VAL A 25 4.06 1.37 3.72
N CYS A 26 3.17 1.93 2.92
CA CYS A 26 3.13 1.68 1.49
C CYS A 26 3.83 2.79 0.74
N LEU A 27 4.66 2.42 -0.22
CA LEU A 27 5.37 3.41 -1.02
C LEU A 27 4.36 4.28 -1.79
N ASN A 28 4.60 5.60 -1.82
CA ASN A 28 3.76 6.58 -2.51
C ASN A 28 2.30 6.68 -2.04
N GLU A 29 1.95 6.09 -0.89
CA GLU A 29 0.69 6.40 -0.22
C GLU A 29 0.77 7.73 0.54
N ALA A 30 -0.36 8.16 1.11
CA ALA A 30 -0.41 9.34 1.97
C ALA A 30 0.65 9.26 3.09
N ALA A 31 1.16 10.42 3.49
CA ALA A 31 2.21 10.50 4.50
C ALA A 31 1.82 9.78 5.80
N ASP A 32 2.72 8.95 6.31
CA ASP A 32 2.52 8.22 7.56
C ASP A 32 2.75 9.16 8.74
N VAL A 33 1.72 9.36 9.55
CA VAL A 33 1.80 10.25 10.72
C VAL A 33 2.21 9.43 11.94
N ILE A 34 3.30 9.84 12.56
CA ILE A 34 3.74 9.28 13.84
C ILE A 34 3.69 10.35 14.92
N SER A 35 3.36 9.92 16.14
CA SER A 35 3.25 10.80 17.29
C SER A 35 3.86 10.18 18.52
N VAL A 36 4.34 11.04 19.42
CA VAL A 36 4.68 10.65 20.78
C VAL A 36 3.43 10.75 21.64
N THR A 37 3.24 9.75 22.50
CA THR A 37 2.32 9.88 23.63
C THR A 37 3.15 10.12 24.89
N THR A 38 2.85 11.21 25.59
CA THR A 38 3.59 11.62 26.78
C THR A 38 2.61 11.69 27.95
N ASP A 39 2.96 11.06 29.07
CA ASP A 39 2.31 11.33 30.36
C ASP A 39 2.79 12.67 30.97
N ARG A 40 3.77 13.30 30.32
CA ARG A 40 4.42 14.54 30.73
C ARG A 40 3.52 15.74 30.41
N THR A 41 2.84 16.24 31.43
CA THR A 41 2.03 17.48 31.38
C THR A 41 2.86 18.73 31.69
N ALA A 42 4.15 18.59 31.98
CA ALA A 42 5.02 19.70 32.33
C ALA A 42 5.55 20.42 31.08
N SER A 43 5.47 21.75 31.06
CA SER A 43 6.10 22.59 30.05
C SER A 43 7.63 22.50 30.12
N GLY A 44 8.30 22.46 28.97
CA GLY A 44 9.77 22.53 28.88
C GLY A 44 10.46 21.31 28.27
N TYR A 45 9.71 20.24 27.95
CA TYR A 45 10.23 19.14 27.14
C TYR A 45 10.40 19.56 25.69
N THR A 46 11.49 19.11 25.08
CA THR A 46 11.71 19.22 23.64
C THR A 46 11.73 17.84 23.01
N TYR A 47 11.18 17.75 21.80
CA TYR A 47 11.06 16.51 21.04
C TYR A 47 11.79 16.70 19.73
N THR A 48 12.75 15.82 19.46
CA THR A 48 13.57 15.85 18.25
C THR A 48 13.51 14.52 17.53
N TRP A 49 13.25 14.56 16.23
CA TRP A 49 13.09 13.39 15.39
C TRP A 49 14.25 13.24 14.43
N SER A 50 14.67 12.00 14.20
CA SER A 50 15.66 11.66 13.18
C SER A 50 15.25 10.42 12.39
N ALA A 51 15.60 10.43 11.11
CA ALA A 51 15.41 9.33 10.18
C ALA A 51 16.71 9.13 9.39
N PRO A 52 17.05 7.90 8.99
CA PRO A 52 18.13 7.63 8.04
C PRO A 52 17.77 8.16 6.64
N ALA A 53 18.73 8.15 5.71
CA ALA A 53 18.51 8.57 4.34
C ALA A 53 17.43 7.72 3.63
N GLY A 54 16.58 8.37 2.84
CA GLY A 54 15.45 7.76 2.13
C GLY A 54 14.12 8.40 2.54
N PRO A 55 13.55 8.05 3.71
CA PRO A 55 12.38 8.72 4.25
C PRO A 55 12.67 10.18 4.63
N VAL A 56 11.69 11.05 4.41
CA VAL A 56 11.80 12.49 4.70
C VAL A 56 10.79 12.87 5.77
N LEU A 57 11.26 13.52 6.83
CA LEU A 57 10.39 14.02 7.91
C LEU A 57 9.84 15.41 7.55
N SER A 58 8.57 15.66 7.84
CA SER A 58 7.95 16.99 7.68
C SER A 58 8.54 18.06 8.61
N SER A 59 9.11 17.63 9.74
CA SER A 59 9.79 18.44 10.74
C SER A 59 10.74 17.53 11.53
N THR A 60 11.83 18.09 12.06
CA THR A 60 12.72 17.39 13.01
C THR A 60 12.34 17.67 14.45
N THR A 61 11.26 18.41 14.71
CA THR A 61 10.82 18.79 16.06
C THR A 61 9.31 18.72 16.21
N GLY A 62 8.85 18.58 17.46
CA GLY A 62 7.43 18.57 17.83
C GLY A 62 6.94 17.20 18.28
N THR A 63 5.69 17.15 18.76
CA THR A 63 5.08 15.92 19.29
C THR A 63 4.50 14.99 18.22
N GLN A 64 4.40 15.48 16.98
CA GLN A 64 3.91 14.73 15.84
C GLN A 64 4.70 15.15 14.60
N VAL A 65 5.05 14.17 13.76
CA VAL A 65 5.68 14.38 12.46
C VAL A 65 5.03 13.47 11.43
N SER A 66 5.00 13.91 10.18
CA SER A 66 4.64 13.07 9.04
C SER A 66 5.90 12.60 8.33
N ILE A 67 5.88 11.39 7.80
CA ILE A 67 6.99 10.80 7.05
C ILE A 67 6.55 10.59 5.60
N ASP A 68 7.32 11.17 4.68
CA ASP A 68 7.25 10.89 3.25
C ASP A 68 8.20 9.73 2.92
N TRP A 69 7.65 8.68 2.32
CA TRP A 69 8.35 7.45 1.98
C TRP A 69 8.81 7.38 0.52
N THR A 70 8.53 8.39 -0.32
CA THR A 70 8.83 8.38 -1.77
C THR A 70 10.30 8.07 -2.11
N GLY A 71 11.25 8.48 -1.27
CA GLY A 71 12.68 8.19 -1.42
C GLY A 71 13.17 6.88 -0.80
N ALA A 72 12.27 6.09 -0.21
CA ALA A 72 12.62 4.87 0.51
C ALA A 72 12.65 3.63 -0.41
N THR A 73 13.37 2.60 0.02
CA THR A 73 13.54 1.35 -0.72
C THR A 73 12.54 0.30 -0.24
N VAL A 74 11.77 -0.28 -1.17
CA VAL A 74 10.83 -1.38 -0.88
C VAL A 74 11.55 -2.57 -0.23
N GLY A 75 10.89 -3.18 0.75
CA GLY A 75 11.43 -4.33 1.51
C GLY A 75 12.46 -3.94 2.58
N THR A 76 12.80 -2.66 2.70
CA THR A 76 13.75 -2.17 3.71
C THR A 76 13.02 -1.77 4.99
N THR A 77 13.61 -2.15 6.13
CA THR A 77 13.18 -1.69 7.45
C THR A 77 13.93 -0.43 7.84
N TYR A 78 13.20 0.65 8.06
CA TYR A 78 13.72 1.92 8.54
C TYR A 78 13.48 2.07 10.04
N THR A 79 14.47 2.57 10.76
CA THR A 79 14.33 2.90 12.19
C THR A 79 14.25 4.41 12.34
N ILE A 80 13.12 4.89 12.85
CA ILE A 80 12.90 6.31 13.16
C ILE A 80 13.14 6.50 14.65
N THR A 81 13.91 7.52 15.02
CA THR A 81 14.29 7.78 16.41
C THR A 81 13.70 9.11 16.87
N LEU A 82 13.05 9.06 18.03
CA LEU A 82 12.66 10.22 18.82
C LEU A 82 13.64 10.38 19.98
N THR A 83 14.15 11.58 20.15
CA THR A 83 14.89 12.02 21.33
C THR A 83 14.08 13.08 22.06
N GLU A 84 13.72 12.80 23.30
CA GLU A 84 13.10 13.75 24.23
C GLU A 84 14.15 14.27 25.21
N SER A 85 14.19 15.58 25.40
CA SER A 85 15.09 16.19 26.39
C SER A 85 14.42 17.27 27.22
N ILE A 86 14.93 17.49 28.43
CA ILE A 86 14.54 18.58 29.32
C ILE A 86 15.76 19.12 30.08
N THR A 87 15.82 20.44 30.19
CA THR A 87 16.80 21.16 31.01
C THR A 87 16.11 21.70 32.26
N PRO A 88 16.26 21.05 33.42
CA PRO A 88 15.66 21.53 34.66
C PRO A 88 16.34 22.81 35.17
N THR A 89 15.61 23.65 35.90
CA THR A 89 16.14 24.89 36.50
C THR A 89 17.29 24.64 37.48
N ALA A 90 17.33 23.47 38.09
CA ALA A 90 18.43 23.01 38.94
C ALA A 90 18.65 21.51 38.71
N GLY A 91 19.85 21.14 38.29
CA GLY A 91 20.24 19.74 38.02
C GLY A 91 20.83 19.55 36.62
N PRO A 92 21.26 18.32 36.30
CA PRO A 92 21.73 17.98 34.96
C PRO A 92 20.57 17.86 33.96
N ASP A 93 20.89 18.03 32.68
CA ASP A 93 19.98 17.72 31.59
C ASP A 93 19.56 16.25 31.60
N CYS A 94 18.32 15.99 31.19
CA CYS A 94 17.78 14.65 31.09
C CYS A 94 17.36 14.38 29.64
N GLU A 95 17.80 13.25 29.09
CA GLU A 95 17.50 12.83 27.73
C GLU A 95 17.02 11.37 27.71
N GLY A 96 15.98 11.10 26.94
CA GLY A 96 15.45 9.76 26.67
C GLY A 96 15.22 9.55 25.18
N THR A 97 15.37 8.31 24.72
CA THR A 97 15.17 7.96 23.30
C THR A 97 14.13 6.87 23.14
N ALA A 98 13.32 6.98 22.09
CA ALA A 98 12.38 5.96 21.65
C ALA A 98 12.55 5.71 20.15
N THR A 99 12.28 4.49 19.70
CA THR A 99 12.37 4.14 18.28
C THR A 99 11.11 3.45 17.80
N ILE A 100 10.82 3.62 16.51
CA ILE A 100 9.82 2.84 15.79
C ILE A 100 10.43 2.29 14.51
N GLN A 101 10.20 1.01 14.26
CA GLN A 101 10.61 0.35 13.03
C GLN A 101 9.45 0.34 12.04
N LYS A 102 9.77 0.67 10.78
CA LYS A 102 8.82 0.80 9.68
C LYS A 102 9.33 -0.04 8.52
N ILE A 103 8.52 -0.97 8.04
CA ILE A 103 8.85 -1.76 6.85
C ILE A 103 8.15 -1.14 5.66
N VAL A 104 8.93 -0.77 4.64
CA VAL A 104 8.40 -0.21 3.40
C VAL A 104 7.90 -1.34 2.52
N ARG A 105 6.61 -1.29 2.22
CA ARG A 105 5.92 -2.19 1.29
C ARG A 105 5.85 -1.56 -0.10
N PRO A 106 5.64 -2.37 -1.14
CA PRO A 106 5.39 -1.87 -2.48
C PRO A 106 4.26 -0.82 -2.51
N ALA A 107 4.28 0.03 -3.54
CA ALA A 107 3.12 0.88 -3.81
C ALA A 107 1.92 0.03 -4.24
N ALA A 108 0.72 0.57 -4.04
CA ALA A 108 -0.51 -0.05 -4.51
C ALA A 108 -0.39 -0.46 -5.99
N PRO A 109 -0.81 -1.67 -6.36
CA PRO A 109 -0.66 -2.15 -7.72
C PRO A 109 -1.49 -1.32 -8.70
N VAL A 110 -0.94 -1.07 -9.87
CA VAL A 110 -1.68 -0.51 -11.01
C VAL A 110 -1.59 -1.49 -12.15
N ALA A 111 -2.74 -1.86 -12.69
CA ALA A 111 -2.83 -2.71 -13.87
C ALA A 111 -3.49 -1.96 -15.03
N THR A 112 -3.23 -2.45 -16.24
CA THR A 112 -3.95 -2.09 -17.46
C THR A 112 -4.61 -3.35 -17.98
N MET A 113 -5.81 -3.21 -18.53
CA MET A 113 -6.40 -4.27 -19.34
C MET A 113 -6.20 -3.93 -20.81
N SER A 114 -5.73 -4.91 -21.58
CA SER A 114 -5.63 -4.79 -23.03
C SER A 114 -6.31 -5.97 -23.70
N THR A 115 -6.84 -5.71 -24.89
CA THR A 115 -7.47 -6.72 -25.74
C THR A 115 -6.82 -6.69 -27.11
N ALA A 116 -6.47 -7.85 -27.64
CA ALA A 116 -6.26 -7.98 -29.07
C ALA A 116 -7.65 -8.04 -29.74
N ASP A 117 -7.98 -7.06 -30.58
CA ASP A 117 -9.18 -6.92 -31.43
C ASP A 117 -10.38 -7.83 -31.11
N MET A 118 -11.41 -7.29 -30.46
CA MET A 118 -12.58 -8.04 -29.98
C MET A 118 -13.78 -7.97 -30.96
N LEU A 119 -13.57 -8.48 -32.17
CA LEU A 119 -14.67 -8.82 -33.07
C LEU A 119 -14.66 -10.31 -33.31
N VAL A 120 -15.72 -10.99 -32.87
CA VAL A 120 -15.81 -12.45 -32.96
C VAL A 120 -17.08 -12.83 -33.71
N CYS A 121 -16.98 -13.78 -34.65
CA CYS A 121 -18.14 -14.28 -35.37
C CYS A 121 -19.09 -15.05 -34.43
N ASP A 122 -20.39 -14.96 -34.71
CA ASP A 122 -21.41 -15.77 -34.03
C ASP A 122 -21.08 -17.27 -34.12
N GLY A 123 -21.18 -17.97 -32.99
CA GLY A 123 -20.85 -19.39 -32.88
C GLY A 123 -19.36 -19.71 -32.75
N SER A 124 -18.47 -18.70 -32.71
CA SER A 124 -17.04 -18.93 -32.47
C SER A 124 -16.76 -19.42 -31.05
N THR A 125 -15.73 -20.27 -30.94
CA THR A 125 -15.24 -20.87 -29.69
C THR A 125 -13.82 -20.43 -29.33
N ASN A 126 -13.23 -19.51 -30.10
CA ASN A 126 -11.85 -19.08 -29.92
C ASN A 126 -11.76 -17.55 -29.90
N PRO A 127 -12.18 -16.91 -28.79
CA PRO A 127 -12.01 -15.47 -28.62
C PRO A 127 -10.52 -15.14 -28.50
N ASN A 128 -10.14 -13.95 -28.96
CA ASN A 128 -8.84 -13.39 -28.64
C ASN A 128 -8.64 -13.30 -27.12
N ALA A 129 -7.42 -13.51 -26.66
CA ALA A 129 -7.10 -13.48 -25.25
C ALA A 129 -7.19 -12.04 -24.68
N ILE A 130 -7.70 -11.92 -23.46
CA ILE A 130 -7.66 -10.66 -22.69
C ILE A 130 -6.42 -10.69 -21.82
N ILE A 131 -5.63 -9.63 -21.87
CA ILE A 131 -4.37 -9.55 -21.15
C ILE A 131 -4.47 -8.46 -20.10
N VAL A 132 -4.30 -8.86 -18.85
CA VAL A 132 -4.15 -7.96 -17.70
C VAL A 132 -2.66 -7.79 -17.44
N THR A 133 -2.17 -6.55 -17.49
CA THR A 133 -0.75 -6.25 -17.31
C THR A 133 -0.56 -5.31 -16.14
N LEU A 134 0.20 -5.73 -15.15
CA LEU A 134 0.65 -4.91 -14.05
C LEU A 134 1.68 -3.90 -14.57
N THR A 135 1.37 -2.62 -14.46
CA THR A 135 2.21 -1.50 -14.93
C THR A 135 3.04 -0.90 -13.80
N THR A 136 2.53 -0.91 -12.57
CA THR A 136 3.28 -0.52 -11.37
C THR A 136 2.85 -1.36 -10.17
N GLY A 137 3.69 -1.40 -9.13
CA GLY A 137 3.49 -2.29 -7.99
C GLY A 137 4.34 -3.55 -8.09
N ASN A 138 4.33 -4.37 -7.04
CA ASN A 138 5.16 -5.57 -6.97
C ASN A 138 4.65 -6.65 -7.93
N THR A 139 5.52 -7.13 -8.84
CA THR A 139 5.21 -8.22 -9.76
C THR A 139 5.24 -9.61 -9.11
N ALA A 140 5.70 -9.70 -7.86
CA ALA A 140 5.96 -10.99 -7.21
C ALA A 140 4.68 -11.71 -6.76
N ASP A 141 3.60 -10.98 -6.45
CA ASP A 141 2.38 -11.57 -5.90
C ASP A 141 1.21 -10.56 -5.85
N TRP A 142 0.22 -10.75 -6.72
CA TRP A 142 -0.99 -9.93 -6.78
C TRP A 142 -2.24 -10.76 -7.09
N SER A 143 -3.40 -10.25 -6.68
CA SER A 143 -4.70 -10.89 -6.88
C SER A 143 -5.67 -9.91 -7.51
N PHE A 144 -6.62 -10.42 -8.28
CA PHE A 144 -7.69 -9.61 -8.85
C PHE A 144 -8.96 -10.42 -9.05
N THR A 145 -10.10 -9.71 -9.13
CA THR A 145 -11.37 -10.31 -9.53
C THR A 145 -11.82 -9.76 -10.87
N TRP A 146 -12.63 -10.52 -11.59
CA TRP A 146 -13.25 -10.02 -12.81
C TRP A 146 -14.61 -10.68 -13.02
N ASN A 147 -15.46 -10.03 -13.81
CA ASN A 147 -16.79 -10.49 -14.12
C ASN A 147 -17.04 -10.48 -15.64
N ASP A 148 -17.57 -11.59 -16.16
CA ASP A 148 -18.08 -11.73 -17.54
C ASP A 148 -19.54 -12.18 -17.61
N GLY A 149 -20.32 -11.85 -16.58
CA GLY A 149 -21.60 -12.48 -16.26
C GLY A 149 -21.48 -13.56 -15.19
N SER A 150 -20.25 -13.94 -14.80
CA SER A 150 -19.92 -14.71 -13.60
C SER A 150 -18.69 -14.12 -12.92
N ASP A 151 -18.63 -14.22 -11.60
CA ASP A 151 -17.47 -13.74 -10.83
C ASP A 151 -16.33 -14.74 -10.87
N HIS A 152 -15.14 -14.24 -11.17
CA HIS A 152 -13.90 -14.99 -11.21
C HIS A 152 -12.85 -14.30 -10.34
N THR A 153 -11.96 -15.10 -9.76
CA THR A 153 -10.88 -14.60 -8.90
C THR A 153 -9.58 -15.27 -9.28
N VAL A 154 -8.54 -14.46 -9.47
CA VAL A 154 -7.16 -14.91 -9.53
C VAL A 154 -6.51 -14.55 -8.20
N SER A 155 -5.99 -15.56 -7.51
CA SER A 155 -5.29 -15.39 -6.25
C SER A 155 -3.82 -15.73 -6.43
N HIS A 156 -2.96 -14.90 -5.86
CA HIS A 156 -1.51 -15.10 -5.80
C HIS A 156 -0.83 -15.28 -7.16
N HIS A 157 -1.14 -14.41 -8.12
CA HIS A 157 -0.47 -14.41 -9.41
C HIS A 157 0.96 -13.86 -9.28
N ASN A 158 1.92 -14.63 -9.77
CA ASN A 158 3.31 -14.22 -9.87
C ASN A 158 3.65 -13.97 -11.35
N GLY A 159 4.03 -12.73 -11.66
CA GLY A 159 4.33 -12.29 -13.00
C GLY A 159 3.69 -10.95 -13.33
N ALA A 160 4.22 -10.27 -14.35
CA ALA A 160 3.72 -8.97 -14.76
C ALA A 160 2.39 -9.04 -15.53
N THR A 161 2.06 -10.19 -16.14
CA THR A 161 0.89 -10.34 -17.00
C THR A 161 0.08 -11.56 -16.61
N TYR A 162 -1.25 -11.42 -16.62
CA TYR A 162 -2.19 -12.54 -16.56
C TYR A 162 -3.04 -12.56 -17.82
N THR A 163 -3.11 -13.73 -18.47
CA THR A 163 -3.94 -13.93 -19.65
C THR A 163 -5.25 -14.59 -19.22
N ILE A 164 -6.35 -13.86 -19.34
CA ILE A 164 -7.68 -14.44 -19.20
C ILE A 164 -7.97 -15.22 -20.48
N ILE A 165 -8.06 -16.54 -20.32
CA ILE A 165 -8.49 -17.46 -21.38
C ILE A 165 -9.96 -17.79 -21.09
N PRO A 166 -10.89 -17.40 -21.97
CA PRO A 166 -12.29 -17.78 -21.80
C PRO A 166 -12.44 -19.31 -21.73
N ALA A 167 -13.38 -19.78 -20.92
CA ALA A 167 -13.50 -21.21 -20.63
C ALA A 167 -13.64 -22.03 -21.92
N ALA A 168 -13.04 -23.23 -21.93
CA ALA A 168 -13.12 -24.13 -23.08
C ALA A 168 -14.59 -24.47 -23.39
N GLY A 169 -15.02 -24.20 -24.62
CA GLY A 169 -16.40 -24.41 -25.05
C GLY A 169 -17.34 -23.20 -24.92
N GLN A 170 -16.84 -22.05 -24.46
CA GLN A 170 -17.61 -20.80 -24.54
C GLN A 170 -17.96 -20.49 -26.00
N THR A 171 -19.25 -20.37 -26.27
CA THR A 171 -19.77 -20.01 -27.59
C THR A 171 -20.27 -18.59 -27.53
N TYR A 172 -19.76 -17.73 -28.41
CA TYR A 172 -20.12 -16.32 -28.45
C TYR A 172 -21.32 -16.12 -29.37
N ASN A 173 -22.51 -15.93 -28.79
CA ASN A 173 -23.77 -15.65 -29.51
C ASN A 173 -24.34 -14.26 -29.20
N ALA A 174 -23.67 -13.50 -28.33
CA ALA A 174 -24.00 -12.15 -27.95
C ALA A 174 -22.76 -11.45 -27.39
N ASN A 175 -22.83 -10.12 -27.25
CA ASN A 175 -21.74 -9.35 -26.64
C ASN A 175 -21.48 -9.81 -25.20
N VAL A 176 -20.20 -9.93 -24.84
CA VAL A 176 -19.76 -10.27 -23.47
C VAL A 176 -18.92 -9.12 -22.95
N THR A 177 -19.29 -8.58 -21.79
CA THR A 177 -18.56 -7.49 -21.14
C THR A 177 -17.70 -8.06 -20.03
N TYR A 178 -16.40 -7.78 -20.08
CA TYR A 178 -15.41 -8.16 -19.09
C TYR A 178 -15.10 -6.94 -18.24
N THR A 179 -15.30 -7.04 -16.93
CA THR A 179 -14.95 -5.98 -15.99
C THR A 179 -14.02 -6.52 -14.92
N ILE A 180 -12.83 -5.94 -14.80
CA ILE A 180 -11.89 -6.25 -13.72
C ILE A 180 -12.24 -5.39 -12.50
N SER A 181 -12.26 -6.01 -11.35
CA SER A 181 -12.48 -5.38 -10.05
C SER A 181 -11.48 -5.90 -9.01
N GLY A 182 -11.36 -5.17 -7.89
CA GLY A 182 -10.63 -5.65 -6.71
C GLY A 182 -9.19 -6.10 -6.99
N LEU A 183 -8.32 -5.17 -7.37
CA LEU A 183 -6.88 -5.41 -7.50
C LEU A 183 -6.19 -5.26 -6.14
N LEU A 184 -5.43 -6.25 -5.69
CA LEU A 184 -4.70 -6.20 -4.43
C LEU A 184 -3.30 -6.79 -4.59
N ASP A 185 -2.33 -6.24 -3.86
CA ASP A 185 -1.06 -6.93 -3.64
C ASP A 185 -1.14 -7.84 -2.41
N SER A 186 -0.20 -8.78 -2.27
CA SER A 186 -0.17 -9.68 -1.10
C SER A 186 0.24 -9.02 0.21
N TRP A 187 0.59 -7.73 0.18
CA TRP A 187 1.07 -6.97 1.33
C TRP A 187 0.01 -6.02 1.89
N GLY A 188 -1.14 -5.89 1.23
CA GLY A 188 -2.28 -5.10 1.65
C GLY A 188 -2.10 -3.60 1.45
N CYS A 189 -1.23 -3.17 0.54
CA CYS A 189 -1.06 -1.76 0.22
C CYS A 189 -2.18 -1.26 -0.69
N GLY A 190 -3.28 -0.87 -0.04
CA GLY A 190 -4.44 -0.27 -0.68
C GLY A 190 -5.17 -1.18 -1.66
N ALA A 191 -6.33 -0.72 -2.13
CA ALA A 191 -6.94 -1.27 -3.33
C ALA A 191 -6.19 -0.72 -4.54
N GLY A 192 -5.60 -1.60 -5.33
CA GLY A 192 -4.97 -1.26 -6.59
C GLY A 192 -5.95 -0.63 -7.58
N THR A 193 -5.40 0.04 -8.58
CA THR A 193 -6.19 0.67 -9.64
C THR A 193 -6.01 -0.07 -10.96
N ILE A 194 -7.08 -0.11 -11.76
CA ILE A 194 -7.05 -0.73 -13.08
C ILE A 194 -7.42 0.35 -14.10
N THR A 195 -6.52 0.62 -15.03
CA THR A 195 -6.80 1.45 -16.20
C THR A 195 -7.50 0.59 -17.24
N ASP A 196 -8.53 1.15 -17.89
CA ASP A 196 -9.38 0.45 -18.86
C ASP A 196 -10.03 -0.81 -18.28
N ALA A 197 -10.55 -0.72 -17.05
CA ALA A 197 -11.09 -1.85 -16.27
C ALA A 197 -12.26 -2.61 -16.94
N THR A 198 -12.81 -2.10 -18.05
CA THR A 198 -13.89 -2.74 -18.80
C THR A 198 -13.55 -2.86 -20.28
N THR A 199 -13.83 -4.03 -20.85
CA THR A 199 -13.74 -4.28 -22.31
C THR A 199 -14.90 -5.16 -22.77
N VAL A 200 -15.23 -5.12 -24.06
CA VAL A 200 -16.40 -5.81 -24.62
C VAL A 200 -15.98 -6.66 -25.81
N VAL A 201 -16.24 -7.97 -25.71
CA VAL A 201 -16.25 -8.87 -26.88
C VAL A 201 -17.50 -8.58 -27.67
N THR A 202 -17.35 -8.09 -28.90
CA THR A 202 -18.49 -7.78 -29.76
C THR A 202 -18.78 -8.94 -30.69
N VAL A 203 -20.03 -9.39 -30.68
CA VAL A 203 -20.58 -10.37 -31.63
C VAL A 203 -21.56 -9.63 -32.54
N PRO A 204 -21.16 -9.32 -33.80
CA PRO A 204 -22.04 -8.63 -34.72
C PRO A 204 -23.22 -9.53 -35.06
N ASN A 205 -24.43 -9.05 -34.80
CA ASN A 205 -25.65 -9.71 -35.26
C ASN A 205 -25.80 -9.45 -36.77
N PHE A 206 -25.37 -10.41 -37.59
CA PHE A 206 -25.66 -10.43 -39.01
C PHE A 206 -27.11 -10.89 -39.21
N GLY A 207 -28.07 -10.04 -38.85
CA GLY A 207 -29.49 -10.37 -38.90
C GLY A 207 -29.89 -11.07 -40.19
N GLY A 208 -30.19 -12.36 -40.11
CA GLY A 208 -30.89 -13.13 -41.14
C GLY A 208 -30.20 -13.29 -42.49
N LEU A 209 -28.88 -13.11 -42.61
CA LEU A 209 -28.19 -13.51 -43.84
C LEU A 209 -27.99 -15.02 -43.85
N SER A 210 -28.97 -15.74 -44.41
CA SER A 210 -28.78 -17.12 -44.83
C SER A 210 -27.68 -17.15 -45.89
N ILE A 211 -26.52 -17.67 -45.55
CA ILE A 211 -25.57 -18.12 -46.56
C ILE A 211 -26.15 -19.41 -47.13
N THR A 212 -26.96 -19.29 -48.19
CA THR A 212 -27.20 -20.44 -49.05
C THR A 212 -25.89 -20.73 -49.75
N ASP A 213 -25.21 -21.81 -49.31
CA ASP A 213 -24.15 -22.44 -50.07
C ASP A 213 -24.69 -22.74 -51.48
N ASN A 214 -23.90 -22.36 -52.49
CA ASN A 214 -24.17 -22.57 -53.91
C ASN A 214 -23.29 -23.69 -54.44
#